data_AF-A0A6J6JRX9-F1
#
_entry.id   AF-A0A6J6JRX9-F1
#
_cell.length_a   1.000
_cell.length_b   1.000
_cell.length_c   1.000
_cell.angle_alpha   90.00
_cell.angle_beta   90.00
_cell.angle_gamma   90.00
#
_symmetry.space_group_name_H-M   'P 1'
#
loop_
_entity.id
_entity.type
_entity.pdbx_description
1 polymer ?
#
loop_
_entity_poly.entity_id
_entity_poly.type
_entity_poly.pdbx_seq_one_letter_code
_entity_poly.pdbx_strand_id
1 'polypeptide(L)' 'MIAFDAVTDFPETARPDGAEITEVKWFTRDQLRAEAKAGTLLLPPTISVARKMIERWLGESAQGGETWR' A
#
# COMPACT_ATOMS: atom_id res chain seq x y z
N MET A 1 5.87 16.87 1.19
CA MET A 1 6.15 15.53 0.65
C MET A 1 6.00 15.57 -0.86
N ILE A 2 6.81 14.81 -1.60
CA ILE A 2 6.74 14.67 -3.06
C ILE A 2 6.48 13.19 -3.35
N ALA A 3 5.53 12.89 -4.23
CA ALA A 3 5.14 11.53 -4.59
C ALA A 3 5.83 11.09 -5.89
N PHE A 4 6.24 9.81 -5.93
CA PHE A 4 6.87 9.19 -7.09
C PHE A 4 6.26 7.82 -7.36
N ASP A 5 6.16 7.46 -8.64
CA ASP A 5 5.83 6.11 -9.09
C ASP A 5 7.14 5.44 -9.56
N ALA A 6 7.33 4.16 -9.23
CA ALA A 6 8.53 3.40 -9.57
C ALA A 6 8.17 1.97 -10.02
N VAL A 7 9.06 1.35 -10.79
CA VAL A 7 8.94 -0.02 -11.28
C VAL A 7 10.21 -0.80 -10.91
N THR A 8 10.06 -2.07 -10.56
CA THR A 8 11.18 -2.99 -10.29
C THR A 8 11.03 -4.26 -11.12
N ASP A 9 12.15 -4.75 -11.64
CA ASP A 9 12.22 -6.03 -12.36
C ASP A 9 12.49 -7.22 -11.43
N PHE A 10 12.81 -6.97 -10.14
CA PHE A 10 13.22 -7.99 -9.16
C PHE A 10 12.41 -7.94 -7.85
N PRO A 11 11.06 -8.02 -7.90
CA PRO A 11 10.22 -7.92 -6.72
C PRO A 11 10.52 -8.99 -5.65
N GLU A 12 10.99 -10.16 -6.04
CA GLU A 12 11.35 -11.28 -5.16
C GLU A 12 12.54 -10.99 -4.25
N THR A 13 13.34 -9.97 -4.56
CA THR A 13 14.50 -9.57 -3.75
C THR A 13 14.13 -8.62 -2.61
N ALA A 14 12.89 -8.12 -2.58
CA ALA A 14 12.42 -7.18 -1.58
C ALA A 14 12.46 -7.81 -0.19
N ARG A 15 13.16 -7.15 0.74
CA ARG A 15 13.29 -7.58 2.13
C ARG A 15 13.29 -6.37 3.08
N PRO A 16 12.55 -6.42 4.20
CA PRO A 16 12.64 -5.40 5.24
C PRO A 16 14.03 -5.36 5.85
N ASP A 17 14.46 -4.19 6.33
CA ASP A 17 15.69 -4.03 7.11
C ASP A 17 15.54 -4.50 8.56
N GLY A 18 14.30 -4.56 9.07
CA GLY A 18 13.96 -5.04 10.40
C GLY A 18 14.12 -4.00 11.53
N ALA A 19 14.61 -2.80 11.24
CA ALA A 19 14.72 -1.69 12.19
C ALA A 19 13.66 -0.61 11.92
N GLU A 20 13.52 -0.16 10.67
CA GLU A 20 12.52 0.81 10.25
C GLU A 20 11.28 0.11 9.68
N ILE A 21 11.47 -0.78 8.72
CA ILE A 21 10.38 -1.55 8.11
C ILE A 21 10.43 -2.98 8.65
N THR A 22 9.31 -3.45 9.21
CA THR A 22 9.19 -4.79 9.81
C THR A 22 8.69 -5.84 8.83
N GLU A 23 7.86 -5.44 7.86
CA GLU A 23 7.25 -6.33 6.87
C GLU A 23 7.15 -5.64 5.50
N VAL A 24 7.38 -6.41 4.44
CA VAL A 24 7.15 -5.99 3.06
C VAL A 24 6.27 -7.03 2.38
N LYS A 25 5.20 -6.57 1.72
CA LYS A 25 4.26 -7.42 0.99
C LYS A 25 3.91 -6.80 -0.35
N TRP A 26 3.96 -7.62 -1.40
CA TRP A 26 3.46 -7.26 -2.71
C TRP A 26 1.96 -7.54 -2.82
N PHE A 27 1.23 -6.64 -3.46
CA PHE A 27 -0.20 -6.76 -3.67
C PHE A 27 -0.54 -6.71 -5.15
N THR A 28 -1.41 -7.61 -5.59
CA THR A 28 -2.22 -7.37 -6.78
C THR A 28 -3.36 -6.40 -6.44
N ARG A 29 -3.96 -5.77 -7.47
CA ARG A 29 -5.13 -4.90 -7.27
C ARG A 29 -6.28 -5.63 -6.58
N ASP A 30 -6.53 -6.89 -6.95
CA ASP A 30 -7.60 -7.69 -6.37
C ASP A 30 -7.30 -8.09 -4.92
N GLN A 31 -6.04 -8.41 -4.60
CA GLN A 31 -5.62 -8.66 -3.20
C GLN A 31 -5.82 -7.42 -2.34
N LEU A 32 -5.37 -6.25 -2.79
CA LEU A 32 -5.53 -5.00 -2.03
C LEU A 32 -7.00 -4.72 -1.75
N ARG A 33 -7.88 -4.86 -2.75
CA ARG A 33 -9.33 -4.68 -2.57
C ARG A 33 -9.92 -5.69 -1.58
N ALA A 34 -9.58 -6.96 -1.74
CA ALA A 34 -10.13 -8.03 -0.92
C ALA A 34 -9.72 -7.88 0.54
N GLU A 35 -8.43 -7.64 0.80
CA GLU A 35 -7.90 -7.51 2.16
C GLU A 35 -8.33 -6.20 2.83
N ALA A 36 -8.40 -5.10 2.08
CA ALA A 36 -8.92 -3.83 2.61
C ALA A 36 -10.41 -3.94 2.96
N LYS A 37 -11.20 -4.62 2.13
CA LYS A 37 -12.62 -4.90 2.41
C LYS A 37 -12.79 -5.86 3.59
N ALA A 38 -11.91 -6.86 3.73
CA ALA A 38 -11.91 -7.79 4.86
C ALA A 38 -11.42 -7.14 6.17
N GLY A 39 -10.83 -5.94 6.10
CA GLY A 39 -10.25 -5.25 7.25
C GLY A 39 -8.94 -5.86 7.75
N THR A 40 -8.36 -6.80 7.01
CA THR A 40 -7.05 -7.41 7.29
C THR A 40 -5.91 -6.53 6.79
N LEU A 41 -6.18 -5.65 5.83
CA LEU A 41 -5.30 -4.55 5.43
C LEU A 41 -5.94 -3.22 5.83
N LEU A 42 -5.28 -2.50 6.73
CA LEU A 42 -5.65 -1.12 7.03
C LEU A 42 -4.86 -0.19 6.11
N LEU A 43 -5.55 0.78 5.53
CA LEU A 43 -4.96 1.71 4.57
C LEU A 43 -4.66 3.05 5.25
N PRO A 44 -3.67 3.82 4.77
CA PRO A 44 -3.40 5.16 5.28
C PRO A 44 -4.64 6.07 5.20
N PRO A 45 -4.80 7.10 6.03
CA PRO A 45 -6.04 7.89 6.01
C PRO A 45 -6.18 8.66 4.71
N THR A 46 -7.43 8.92 4.31
CA THR A 46 -7.76 9.50 3.00
C THR A 46 -7.13 10.85 2.69
N ILE A 47 -6.76 11.61 3.73
CA ILE A 47 -6.06 12.90 3.63
C ILE A 47 -4.56 12.76 3.34
N SER A 48 -3.96 11.58 3.51
CA SER A 48 -2.52 11.37 3.36
C SER A 48 -2.07 11.28 1.90
N VAL A 49 -0.82 11.70 1.63
CA VAL A 49 -0.19 11.49 0.31
C VAL A 49 -0.11 10.00 -0.04
N ALA A 50 0.11 9.14 0.97
CA ALA A 50 0.21 7.70 0.80
C ALA A 50 -1.09 7.10 0.26
N ARG A 51 -2.26 7.51 0.80
CA ARG A 51 -3.55 7.10 0.21
C ARG A 51 -3.63 7.50 -1.26
N LYS A 52 -3.26 8.74 -1.60
CA LYS A 52 -3.37 9.24 -2.97
C LYS A 52 -2.47 8.49 -3.94
N MET A 53 -1.28 8.07 -3.51
CA MET A 53 -0.39 7.21 -4.31
C MET A 53 -1.03 5.84 -4.56
N ILE A 54 -1.61 5.21 -3.54
CA ILE A 54 -2.29 3.91 -3.66
C ILE A 54 -3.49 4.01 -4.61
N GLU A 55 -4.36 5.02 -4.42
CA GLU A 55 -5.55 5.23 -5.27
C GLU A 55 -5.18 5.51 -6.73
N ARG A 56 -4.10 6.28 -6.95
CA ARG A 56 -3.56 6.54 -8.30
C ARG A 56 -3.10 5.26 -8.98
N TRP A 57 -2.38 4.39 -8.27
CA TRP A 57 -1.94 3.09 -8.80
C TRP A 57 -3.11 2.12 -9.03
N LEU A 58 -4.10 2.12 -8.13
CA LEU A 58 -5.29 1.29 -8.22
C LEU A 58 -6.22 1.72 -9.38
N GLY A 59 -6.30 3.03 -9.64
CA GLY A 59 -7.18 3.64 -10.64
C GLY A 59 -8.58 4.01 -10.11
N GLU A 60 -8.81 3.86 -8.80
CA GLU A 60 -10.08 4.13 -8.14
C GLU A 60 -9.86 4.42 -6.64
N SER A 61 -10.90 4.85 -5.94
CA SER A 61 -10.86 5.06 -4.49
C SER A 61 -10.77 3.72 -3.75
N ALA A 62 -9.74 3.57 -2.92
CA ALA A 62 -9.54 2.37 -2.13
C ALA A 62 -10.47 2.37 -0.90
N GLN A 63 -11.32 1.36 -0.77
CA GLN A 63 -12.27 1.22 0.34
C GLN A 63 -11.68 0.30 1.41
N GLY A 64 -11.76 0.68 2.69
CA GLY A 64 -11.25 -0.11 3.81
C GLY A 64 -11.00 0.73 5.05
N GLY A 65 -10.70 0.06 6.18
CA GLY A 65 -10.36 0.73 7.43
C GLY A 65 -9.11 1.60 7.32
N GLU A 66 -9.04 2.65 8.15
CA GLU A 66 -7.96 3.64 8.12
C GLU A 66 -7.04 3.52 9.34
N THR A 67 -5.73 3.65 9.14
CA THR A 67 -4.75 3.71 10.25
C THR A 67 -3.55 4.58 9.92
N TRP A 68 -2.97 5.21 10.94
CA TRP A 68 -1.64 5.86 10.89
C TRP A 68 -0.51 4.94 11.37
N ARG A 69 -0.84 3.73 11.84
CA ARG A 69 0.12 2.72 12.30
C ARG A 69 0.82 2.04 11.14
#